data_AF-A0A118JX55-F1
#
_entry.id   AF-A0A118JX55-F1
#
_cell.length_a   1.000
_cell.length_b   1.000
_cell.length_c   1.000
_cell.angle_alpha   90.00
_cell.angle_beta   90.00
_cell.angle_gamma   90.00
#
_symmetry.space_group_name_H-M   'P 1'
#
loop_
_entity.id
_entity.type
_entity.pdbx_description
1 polymer ?
#
loop_
_entity_poly.entity_id
_entity_poly.type
_entity_poly.pdbx_seq_one_letter_code
_entity_poly.pdbx_strand_id
1 'polypeptide(L)'
;MPFVTEELWQRLPAPQHYPREKCIMICKYPSLVECWTNERVEYEMGMVESTVSDQSKRTYLQKKEMKVSRTDQIVDLLRRHEMEVSTLANLSSFTVFMTLNKTMSAKGYEENLNKTMSAKGYEEKVPAHVKEENVSKLATLMQQLLSIEEAAQHFEREAAAKASALQD
;
A
#
# COMPACT_ATOMS: atom_id res chain seq x y z
N MET A 1 -23.92 -25.17 -17.19
CA MET A 1 -25.18 -25.18 -16.42
C MET A 1 -26.29 -24.51 -17.23
N PRO A 2 -26.89 -25.18 -18.24
CA PRO A 2 -27.74 -24.52 -19.24
C PRO A 2 -28.98 -23.83 -18.66
N PHE A 3 -29.69 -24.51 -17.74
CA PHE A 3 -30.90 -23.96 -17.12
C PHE A 3 -30.62 -22.75 -16.22
N VAL A 4 -29.57 -22.82 -15.39
CA VAL A 4 -29.19 -21.72 -14.49
C VAL A 4 -28.72 -20.50 -15.28
N THR A 5 -27.92 -20.70 -16.33
CA THR A 5 -27.46 -19.59 -17.17
C THR A 5 -28.61 -18.92 -17.93
N GLU A 6 -29.63 -19.68 -18.34
CA GLU A 6 -30.83 -19.13 -18.99
C GLU A 6 -31.65 -18.27 -18.04
N GLU A 7 -31.92 -18.77 -16.83
CA GLU A 7 -32.63 -18.00 -15.80
C GLU A 7 -31.91 -16.68 -15.45
N LEU A 8 -30.59 -16.73 -15.28
CA LEU A 8 -29.79 -15.52 -15.02
C LEU A 8 -29.82 -14.57 -16.22
N TRP A 9 -29.69 -15.09 -17.45
CA TRP A 9 -29.73 -14.31 -18.68
C TRP A 9 -31.04 -13.53 -18.83
N GLN A 10 -32.17 -14.15 -18.49
CA GLN A 10 -33.48 -13.50 -18.56
C GLN A 10 -33.66 -12.41 -17.49
N ARG A 11 -32.98 -12.52 -16.34
CA ARG A 11 -33.04 -11.54 -15.24
C ARG A 11 -32.12 -10.34 -15.40
N LEU A 12 -31.09 -10.44 -16.24
CA LEU A 12 -30.20 -9.31 -16.49
C LEU A 12 -30.98 -8.13 -17.10
N PRO A 13 -30.68 -6.87 -16.78
CA PRO A 13 -31.34 -5.72 -17.39
C PRO A 13 -31.06 -5.68 -18.90
N ALA A 14 -32.06 -5.35 -19.71
CA ALA A 14 -31.90 -5.31 -21.16
C ALA A 14 -30.88 -4.23 -21.59
N PRO A 15 -29.99 -4.50 -22.55
CA PRO A 15 -29.04 -3.50 -23.05
C PRO A 15 -29.77 -2.34 -23.73
N GLN A 16 -29.37 -1.10 -23.46
CA GLN A 16 -30.02 0.10 -24.02
C GLN A 16 -29.81 0.27 -25.54
N HIS A 17 -28.69 -0.23 -26.06
CA HIS A 17 -28.29 0.01 -27.45
C HIS A 17 -28.08 -1.28 -28.26
N TYR A 18 -28.56 -2.42 -27.76
CA TYR A 18 -28.42 -3.70 -28.44
C TYR A 18 -29.61 -4.62 -28.16
N PRO A 19 -30.29 -5.17 -29.19
CA PRO A 19 -31.38 -6.11 -28.98
C PRO A 19 -30.83 -7.41 -28.39
N ARG A 20 -31.35 -7.80 -27.22
CA ARG A 20 -31.01 -9.08 -26.60
C ARG A 20 -31.79 -10.22 -27.26
N GLU A 21 -31.10 -11.31 -27.56
CA GLU A 21 -31.76 -12.54 -28.01
C GLU A 21 -32.61 -13.20 -26.92
N LYS A 22 -33.65 -13.90 -27.33
CA LYS A 22 -34.65 -14.50 -26.43
C LYS A 22 -34.09 -15.54 -25.45
N CYS A 23 -32.97 -16.19 -25.80
CA CYS A 23 -32.34 -17.24 -25.03
C CYS A 23 -30.81 -17.16 -25.18
N ILE A 24 -30.07 -17.49 -24.13
CA ILE A 24 -28.60 -17.48 -24.17
C ILE A 24 -28.05 -18.52 -25.16
N MET A 25 -28.79 -19.60 -25.42
CA MET A 25 -28.36 -20.68 -26.32
C MET A 25 -28.38 -20.29 -27.81
N ILE A 26 -29.15 -19.26 -28.19
CA ILE A 26 -29.19 -18.72 -29.56
C ILE A 26 -28.32 -17.47 -29.71
N CYS A 27 -27.74 -16.97 -28.61
CA CYS A 27 -26.82 -15.84 -28.67
C CYS A 27 -25.57 -16.19 -29.46
N LYS A 28 -25.04 -15.20 -30.19
CA LYS A 28 -23.71 -15.31 -30.77
C LYS A 28 -22.70 -15.48 -29.65
N TYR A 29 -21.78 -16.42 -29.82
CA TYR A 29 -20.70 -16.63 -28.87
C TYR A 29 -19.83 -15.36 -28.80
N PRO A 30 -19.37 -14.93 -27.60
CA PRO A 30 -18.49 -13.77 -27.48
C PRO A 30 -17.20 -13.99 -28.28
N SER A 31 -16.76 -12.96 -28.99
CA SER A 31 -15.49 -12.97 -29.72
C SER A 31 -14.44 -12.17 -28.94
N LEU A 32 -13.18 -12.55 -29.11
CA LEU A 32 -12.07 -11.83 -28.49
C LEU A 32 -11.92 -10.46 -29.13
N VAL A 33 -11.92 -9.42 -28.30
CA VAL A 33 -11.70 -8.03 -28.71
C VAL A 33 -10.36 -7.59 -28.16
N GLU A 34 -9.33 -7.63 -28.99
CA GLU A 34 -7.93 -7.44 -28.58
C GLU A 34 -7.68 -6.06 -27.94
N CYS A 35 -8.39 -5.01 -28.38
CA CYS A 35 -8.26 -3.67 -27.83
C CYS A 35 -8.85 -3.50 -26.41
N TRP A 36 -9.54 -4.52 -25.87
CA TRP A 36 -9.96 -4.54 -24.46
C TRP A 36 -8.89 -5.10 -23.53
N THR A 37 -7.92 -5.83 -24.07
CA THR A 37 -6.78 -6.33 -23.29
C THR A 37 -5.88 -5.15 -22.92
N ASN A 38 -5.76 -4.88 -21.62
CA ASN A 38 -5.00 -3.75 -21.11
C ASN A 38 -4.04 -4.18 -20.00
N GLU A 39 -2.78 -4.42 -20.37
CA GLU A 39 -1.73 -4.88 -19.45
C GLU A 39 -1.51 -3.93 -18.27
N ARG A 40 -1.68 -2.61 -18.49
CA ARG A 40 -1.53 -1.62 -17.41
C ARG A 40 -2.60 -1.83 -16.35
N VAL A 41 -3.86 -2.01 -16.75
CA VAL A 41 -4.97 -2.20 -15.81
C VAL A 41 -4.82 -3.51 -15.05
N GLU A 42 -4.41 -4.58 -15.74
CA GLU A 42 -4.13 -5.87 -15.10
C GLU A 42 -3.02 -5.75 -14.05
N TYR A 43 -1.93 -5.05 -14.37
CA TYR A 43 -0.84 -4.80 -13.42
C TYR A 43 -1.31 -3.97 -12.21
N GLU A 44 -2.04 -2.88 -12.47
CA GLU A 44 -2.58 -2.00 -11.43
C GLU A 44 -3.54 -2.77 -10.49
N MET A 45 -4.46 -3.56 -11.05
CA MET A 45 -5.40 -4.38 -10.27
C MET A 45 -4.69 -5.47 -9.47
N GLY A 46 -3.71 -6.17 -10.06
CA GLY A 46 -2.93 -7.18 -9.35
C GLY A 46 -2.17 -6.60 -8.15
N MET A 47 -1.68 -5.37 -8.27
CA MET A 47 -1.08 -4.65 -7.15
C MET A 47 -2.11 -4.35 -6.06
N VAL A 48 -3.28 -3.80 -6.40
CA VAL A 48 -4.37 -3.53 -5.45
C VAL A 48 -4.81 -4.81 -4.73
N GLU A 49 -5.06 -5.89 -5.47
CA GLU A 49 -5.45 -7.20 -4.93
C GLU A 49 -4.42 -7.72 -3.92
N SER A 50 -3.13 -7.64 -4.25
CA SER A 50 -2.06 -8.07 -3.34
C SER A 50 -2.10 -7.31 -2.00
N THR A 51 -2.34 -6.00 -2.06
CA THR A 51 -2.42 -5.17 -0.85
C THR A 51 -3.67 -5.44 -0.01
N VAL A 52 -4.82 -5.63 -0.66
CA VAL A 52 -6.09 -5.98 0.00
C VAL A 52 -6.00 -7.37 0.63
N SER A 53 -5.44 -8.34 -0.08
CA SER A 53 -5.27 -9.72 0.40
C SER A 53 -4.36 -9.79 1.63
N ASP A 54 -3.21 -9.11 1.58
CA ASP A 54 -2.28 -9.05 2.71
C ASP A 54 -2.92 -8.41 3.95
N GLN A 55 -3.73 -7.37 3.76
CA GLN A 55 -4.38 -6.67 4.84
C GLN A 55 -5.58 -7.45 5.40
N SER A 56 -6.38 -8.09 4.54
CA SER A 56 -7.49 -8.97 4.96
C SER A 56 -7.00 -10.08 5.89
N LYS A 57 -5.85 -10.70 5.59
CA LYS A 57 -5.23 -11.70 6.48
C LYS A 57 -4.80 -11.14 7.84
N ARG A 58 -4.45 -9.85 7.92
CA ARG A 58 -4.06 -9.18 9.16
C ARG A 58 -5.25 -8.80 10.04
N THR A 59 -6.47 -8.73 9.50
CA THR A 59 -7.67 -8.30 10.25
C THR A 59 -8.07 -9.21 11.42
N TYR A 60 -7.60 -10.45 11.47
CA TYR A 60 -7.79 -11.33 12.64
C TYR A 60 -6.97 -10.89 13.88
N LEU A 61 -6.01 -9.99 13.71
CA LEU A 61 -5.19 -9.43 14.77
C LEU A 61 -5.58 -7.95 14.93
N GLN A 62 -6.18 -7.59 16.06
CA GLN A 62 -6.75 -6.27 16.34
C GLN A 62 -5.77 -5.09 16.07
N LYS A 63 -5.97 -4.36 14.97
CA LYS A 63 -6.13 -2.88 14.89
C LYS A 63 -6.37 -2.45 13.44
N LYS A 64 -7.22 -1.43 13.28
CA LYS A 64 -7.97 -1.06 12.06
C LYS A 64 -7.29 0.02 11.21
N GLU A 65 -5.97 0.02 11.18
CA GLU A 65 -5.15 1.02 10.49
C GLU A 65 -4.21 0.32 9.50
N MET A 66 -4.35 0.62 8.21
CA MET A 66 -3.47 0.10 7.16
C MET A 66 -2.31 1.07 6.96
N LYS A 67 -1.10 0.62 7.29
CA LYS A 67 0.15 1.30 6.94
C LYS A 67 0.75 0.59 5.73
N VAL A 68 0.48 1.11 4.52
CA VAL A 68 1.07 0.57 3.30
C VAL A 68 2.40 1.24 3.03
N SER A 69 3.42 0.43 2.77
CA SER A 69 4.83 0.84 2.70
C SER A 69 5.45 0.33 1.41
N ARG A 70 5.41 1.14 0.32
CA ARG A 70 6.09 0.89 -0.97
C ARG A 70 6.37 2.20 -1.74
N THR A 71 7.18 2.12 -2.80
CA THR A 71 7.64 3.18 -3.74
C THR A 71 6.59 4.23 -4.12
N ASP A 72 7.02 5.46 -4.44
CA ASP A 72 6.19 6.60 -4.90
C ASP A 72 5.00 6.21 -5.79
N GLN A 73 5.28 5.43 -6.84
CA GLN A 73 4.26 4.97 -7.80
C GLN A 73 3.14 4.11 -7.19
N ILE A 74 3.46 3.34 -6.15
CA ILE A 74 2.52 2.42 -5.50
C ILE A 74 1.60 3.18 -4.55
N VAL A 75 2.11 4.19 -3.87
CA VAL A 75 1.25 5.05 -3.04
C VAL A 75 0.30 5.87 -3.89
N ASP A 76 0.77 6.39 -5.01
CA ASP A 76 -0.11 7.10 -5.94
C ASP A 76 -1.21 6.16 -6.47
N LEU A 77 -0.85 4.93 -6.84
CA LEU A 77 -1.81 3.92 -7.27
C LEU A 77 -2.82 3.56 -6.17
N LEU A 78 -2.37 3.38 -4.93
CA LEU A 78 -3.25 3.03 -3.82
C LEU A 78 -4.11 4.21 -3.36
N ARG A 79 -3.64 5.44 -3.51
CA ARG A 79 -4.47 6.64 -3.35
C ARG A 79 -5.54 6.73 -4.43
N ARG A 80 -5.21 6.41 -5.69
CA ARG A 80 -6.20 6.37 -6.78
C ARG A 80 -7.33 5.37 -6.50
N HIS A 81 -7.01 4.25 -5.85
CA HIS A 81 -7.97 3.19 -5.49
C HIS A 81 -8.25 3.10 -3.98
N GLU A 82 -8.22 4.24 -3.28
CA GLU A 82 -8.38 4.29 -1.81
C GLU A 82 -9.73 3.73 -1.36
N MET A 83 -10.81 4.03 -2.09
CA MET A 83 -12.16 3.58 -1.75
C MET A 83 -12.29 2.05 -1.88
N GLU A 84 -11.75 1.47 -2.95
CA GLU A 84 -11.76 0.04 -3.20
C GLU A 84 -10.92 -0.70 -2.15
N VAL A 85 -9.71 -0.19 -1.87
CA VAL A 85 -8.82 -0.77 -0.87
C VAL A 85 -9.44 -0.71 0.53
N SER A 86 -9.97 0.44 0.94
CA SER A 86 -10.58 0.60 2.27
C SER A 86 -11.80 -0.29 2.46
N THR A 87 -12.67 -0.36 1.45
CA THR A 87 -13.88 -1.19 1.47
C THR A 87 -13.53 -2.68 1.51
N LEU A 88 -12.69 -3.16 0.59
CA LEU A 88 -12.40 -4.58 0.47
C LEU A 88 -11.50 -5.10 1.59
N ALA A 89 -10.64 -4.25 2.16
CA ALA A 89 -9.79 -4.60 3.30
C ALA A 89 -10.47 -4.34 4.67
N ASN A 90 -11.75 -3.94 4.70
CA ASN A 90 -12.52 -3.63 5.92
C ASN A 90 -11.83 -2.63 6.86
N LEU A 91 -11.23 -1.59 6.30
CA LEU A 91 -10.48 -0.58 7.03
C LEU A 91 -11.41 0.54 7.48
N SER A 92 -11.28 0.99 8.74
CA SER A 92 -11.98 2.21 9.19
C SER A 92 -11.20 3.48 8.88
N SER A 93 -9.91 3.35 8.56
CA SER A 93 -9.05 4.47 8.17
C SER A 93 -7.92 3.95 7.29
N PHE A 94 -7.62 4.71 6.23
CA PHE A 94 -6.54 4.43 5.30
C PHE A 94 -5.49 5.52 5.42
N THR A 95 -4.26 5.14 5.83
CA THR A 95 -3.16 6.09 6.01
C THR A 95 -1.92 5.56 5.32
N VAL A 96 -1.64 6.07 4.12
CA VAL A 96 -0.46 5.65 3.36
C VAL A 96 0.77 6.40 3.86
N PHE A 97 1.75 5.67 4.39
CA PHE A 97 2.97 6.24 4.92
C PHE A 97 4.18 5.74 4.14
N MET A 98 4.80 6.65 3.39
CA MET A 98 6.07 6.43 2.66
C MET A 98 7.25 6.10 3.58
N THR A 99 7.21 6.59 4.82
CA THR A 99 8.42 6.79 5.61
C THR A 99 8.87 5.59 6.44
N LEU A 100 8.04 4.55 6.59
CA LEU A 100 8.32 3.42 7.49
C LEU A 100 9.43 2.48 7.04
N ASN A 101 9.62 2.23 5.73
CA ASN A 101 10.71 1.35 5.28
C ASN A 101 12.08 2.01 5.42
N LYS A 102 12.18 3.29 5.08
CA LYS A 102 13.42 4.05 5.25
C LYS A 102 13.77 4.16 6.73
N THR A 103 12.79 4.38 7.61
CA THR A 103 13.04 4.43 9.06
C THR A 103 13.32 3.06 9.66
N MET A 104 12.61 1.99 9.32
CA MET A 104 12.87 0.65 9.87
C MET A 104 14.23 0.10 9.44
N SER A 105 14.63 0.31 8.17
CA SER A 105 15.96 -0.07 7.70
C SER A 105 17.06 0.82 8.28
N ALA A 106 16.85 2.14 8.31
CA ALA A 106 17.82 3.07 8.91
C ALA A 106 17.98 2.86 10.42
N LYS A 107 16.89 2.61 11.15
CA LYS A 107 16.90 2.34 12.59
C LYS A 107 17.51 0.99 12.91
N GLY A 108 17.23 -0.06 12.13
CA GLY A 108 17.89 -1.35 12.29
C GLY A 108 19.40 -1.28 12.01
N TYR A 109 19.81 -0.50 11.01
CA TYR A 109 21.22 -0.26 10.72
C TYR A 109 21.89 0.59 11.81
N GLU A 110 21.23 1.64 12.31
CA GLU A 110 21.67 2.46 13.44
C GLU A 110 21.88 1.61 14.69
N GLU A 111 20.88 0.82 15.10
CA GLU A 111 20.98 -0.03 16.29
C GLU A 111 22.14 -1.03 16.17
N ASN A 112 22.37 -1.58 14.98
CA ASN A 112 23.49 -2.48 14.72
C ASN A 112 24.83 -1.74 14.80
N LEU A 113 24.95 -0.57 14.18
CA LEU A 113 26.17 0.25 14.21
C LEU A 113 26.49 0.69 15.66
N ASN A 114 25.47 1.12 16.40
CA ASN A 114 25.59 1.54 17.79
C ASN A 114 26.00 0.38 18.72
N LYS A 115 25.45 -0.82 18.50
CA LYS A 115 25.91 -2.05 19.18
C LYS A 115 27.36 -2.37 18.87
N THR A 116 27.81 -2.20 17.62
CA THR A 116 29.22 -2.42 17.27
C THR A 116 30.16 -1.41 17.93
N MET A 117 29.76 -0.14 18.02
CA MET A 117 30.53 0.91 18.71
C MET A 117 30.57 0.72 20.23
N SER A 118 29.52 0.13 20.80
CA SER A 118 29.43 -0.16 22.25
C SER A 118 30.12 -1.48 22.65
N ALA A 119 30.65 -2.25 21.69
CA ALA A 119 31.25 -3.55 21.96
C ALA A 119 32.60 -3.42 22.71
N LYS A 120 32.84 -4.31 23.68
CA LYS A 120 34.05 -4.30 24.50
C LYS A 120 35.29 -4.57 23.64
N GLY A 121 36.21 -3.60 23.55
CA GLY A 121 37.42 -3.69 22.73
C GLY A 121 37.34 -3.01 21.35
N TYR A 122 36.20 -2.41 20.99
CA TYR A 122 36.06 -1.59 19.79
C TYR A 122 37.07 -0.43 19.77
N GLU A 123 37.28 0.20 20.93
CA GLU A 123 38.17 1.36 21.01
C GLU A 123 39.66 1.07 20.88
N GLU A 124 40.08 -0.18 21.01
CA GLU A 124 41.50 -0.54 20.87
C GLU A 124 41.78 -1.25 19.55
N LYS A 125 40.81 -2.01 19.02
CA LYS A 125 40.98 -2.84 17.82
C LYS A 125 40.62 -2.15 16.51
N VAL A 126 39.84 -1.07 16.54
CA VAL A 126 39.36 -0.41 15.32
C VAL A 126 40.23 0.81 14.98
N PRO A 127 40.73 0.94 13.73
CA PRO A 127 41.51 2.10 13.32
C PRO A 127 40.75 3.43 13.42
N ALA A 128 41.47 4.53 13.69
CA ALA A 128 40.88 5.86 13.89
C ALA A 128 39.98 6.33 12.73
N HIS A 129 40.36 6.07 11.47
CA HIS A 129 39.58 6.48 10.30
C HIS A 129 38.20 5.77 10.23
N VAL A 130 38.13 4.50 10.63
CA VAL A 130 36.87 3.73 10.62
C VAL A 130 35.94 4.20 11.74
N LYS A 131 36.51 4.62 12.88
CA LYS A 131 35.72 5.18 13.98
C LYS A 131 35.08 6.50 13.59
N GLU A 132 35.85 7.40 12.97
CA GLU A 132 35.38 8.69 12.49
C GLU A 132 34.28 8.54 11.42
N GLU A 133 34.45 7.57 10.51
CA GLU A 133 33.44 7.24 9.51
C GLU A 133 32.16 6.68 10.15
N ASN A 134 32.27 5.79 11.14
CA ASN A 134 31.12 5.22 11.84
C ASN A 134 30.36 6.29 12.64
N VAL A 135 31.07 7.22 13.29
CA VAL A 135 30.47 8.38 13.99
C VAL A 135 29.72 9.27 13.00
N SER A 136 30.33 9.57 11.85
CA SER A 136 29.71 10.41 10.81
C SER A 136 28.46 9.76 10.19
N LYS A 137 28.51 8.45 9.92
CA LYS A 137 27.36 7.67 9.43
C LYS A 137 26.24 7.64 10.47
N LEU A 138 26.56 7.42 11.74
CA LEU A 138 25.59 7.43 12.82
C LEU A 138 24.88 8.79 12.92
N ALA A 139 25.64 9.89 12.92
CA ALA A 139 25.09 11.23 12.96
C ALA A 139 24.16 11.53 11.78
N THR A 140 24.56 11.13 10.57
CA THR A 140 23.74 11.29 9.35
C THR A 140 22.44 10.51 9.44
N LEU A 141 22.48 9.27 9.91
CA LEU A 141 21.30 8.42 10.08
C LEU A 141 20.35 8.96 11.14
N MET A 142 20.88 9.41 12.29
CA MET A 142 20.09 10.04 13.35
C MET A 142 19.39 11.31 12.85
N GLN A 143 20.09 12.15 12.08
CA GLN A 143 19.50 13.36 11.48
C GLN A 143 18.39 13.02 10.48
N GLN A 144 18.58 11.99 9.66
CA GLN A 144 17.54 11.51 8.74
C GLN A 144 16.31 10.98 9.48
N LEU A 145 16.50 10.23 10.58
CA LEU A 145 15.39 9.73 11.40
C LEU A 145 14.61 10.89 12.05
N LEU A 146 15.29 11.90 12.59
CA LEU A 146 14.69 13.10 13.16
C LEU A 146 13.84 13.88 12.14
N SER A 147 14.40 14.15 10.95
CA SER A 147 13.67 14.85 9.88
C SER A 147 12.41 14.11 9.45
N ILE A 148 12.45 12.78 9.46
CA ILE A 148 11.29 11.95 9.14
C ILE A 148 10.23 11.99 10.25
N GLU A 149 10.66 11.95 11.51
CA GLU A 149 9.74 12.02 12.66
C GLU A 149 9.02 13.37 12.72
N GLU A 150 9.73 14.46 12.46
CA GLU A 150 9.14 15.80 12.34
C GLU A 150 8.11 15.89 11.21
N ALA A 151 8.41 15.33 10.04
CA ALA A 151 7.47 15.27 8.93
C ALA A 151 6.21 14.49 9.32
N ALA A 152 6.35 13.34 10.00
CA ALA A 152 5.21 12.56 10.47
C ALA A 152 4.32 13.36 11.45
N GLN A 153 4.92 14.04 12.42
CA GLN A 153 4.18 14.88 13.38
C GLN A 153 3.46 16.06 12.69
N HIS A 154 4.08 16.68 11.69
CA HIS A 154 3.44 17.75 10.92
C HIS A 154 2.18 17.25 10.21
N PHE A 155 2.24 16.08 9.58
CA PHE A 155 1.09 15.49 8.90
C PHE A 155 -0.02 15.08 9.86
N GLU A 156 0.30 14.53 11.03
CA GLU A 156 -0.71 14.23 12.06
C GLU A 156 -1.46 15.49 12.50
N ARG A 157 -0.75 16.62 12.65
CA ARG A 157 -1.36 17.91 12.98
C ARG A 157 -2.25 18.44 11.86
N GLU A 158 -1.82 18.32 10.60
CA GLU A 158 -2.66 18.72 9.44
C GLU A 158 -3.91 17.83 9.29
N ALA A 159 -3.79 16.53 9.51
CA ALA A 159 -4.91 15.60 9.48
C ALA A 159 -5.92 15.91 10.59
N ALA A 160 -5.44 16.17 11.82
CA ALA A 160 -6.28 16.58 12.94
C ALA A 160 -6.97 17.93 12.70
N ALA A 161 -6.26 18.91 12.12
CA ALA A 161 -6.83 20.21 11.78
C ALA A 161 -7.95 20.11 10.72
N LYS A 162 -7.74 19.29 9.68
CA LYS A 162 -8.76 19.02 8.66
C LYS A 162 -9.98 18.27 9.22
N ALA A 163 -9.78 17.35 10.15
CA ALA A 163 -10.88 16.65 10.83
C ALA A 163 -11.72 17.60 11.71
N SER A 164 -11.08 18.56 12.39
CA SER A 164 -11.77 19.57 13.20
C SER A 164 -12.56 20.58 12.34
N ALA A 165 -12.07 20.92 11.15
CA ALA A 165 -12.73 21.86 10.24
C ALA A 165 -13.97 21.30 9.53
N LEU A 166 -14.22 19.99 9.63
CA LEU A 166 -15.40 19.33 9.05
C LEU A 166 -16.56 19.19 10.06
N GLN A 167 -16.38 19.65 11.30
CA GLN A 167 -17.38 19.58 12.38
C GLN A 167 -18.09 20.93 12.65
N ASP A 168 -17.69 22.00 11.97
CA ASP A 168 -18.35 23.32 11.96
C ASP A 168 -19.11 23.55 10.64
#